data_AF-K2F1E8-F1
#
_entry.id   AF-K2F1E8-F1
#
_cell.length_a   1.000
_cell.length_b   1.000
_cell.length_c   1.000
_cell.angle_alpha   90.00
_cell.angle_beta   90.00
_cell.angle_gamma   90.00
#
_symmetry.space_group_name_H-M   'P 1'
#
loop_
_entity.id
_entity.type
_entity.pdbx_description
1 polymer ?
#
loop_
_entity_poly.entity_id
_entity_poly.type
_entity_poly.pdbx_seq_one_letter_code
_entity_poly.pdbx_strand_id
1 'polypeptide(L)' 'YKILNTTHNEIPYQSLDYSKIKKTFGWKPKENLKSTTKKIFSWYERLFR' A
#
# COMPACT_ATOMS: atom_id res chain seq x y z
N TYR A 1 13.10 -25.20 23.57
CA TYR A 1 11.95 -24.55 22.90
C TYR A 1 12.13 -24.69 21.38
N LYS A 2 11.07 -24.92 20.61
CA LYS A 2 11.16 -25.10 19.14
C LYS A 2 10.34 -23.98 18.48
N ILE A 3 11.01 -23.11 17.72
CA ILE A 3 10.33 -22.04 16.97
C ILE A 3 9.73 -22.70 15.72
N LEU A 4 8.40 -22.83 15.73
CA LEU A 4 7.63 -23.33 14.58
C LEU A 4 7.31 -22.11 13.70
N ASN A 5 8.13 -21.86 12.66
CA ASN A 5 7.92 -20.84 11.61
C ASN A 5 6.69 -21.18 10.72
N THR A 6 5.58 -21.63 11.31
CA THR A 6 4.42 -22.17 10.61
C THR A 6 3.33 -21.13 10.36
N THR A 7 3.49 -19.93 10.90
CA THR A 7 2.51 -18.84 10.78
C THR A 7 2.83 -17.96 9.57
N HIS A 8 2.03 -18.08 8.50
CA HIS A 8 1.89 -17.02 7.51
C HIS A 8 0.98 -15.95 8.12
N ASN A 9 1.58 -14.95 8.78
CA ASN A 9 0.84 -13.82 9.38
C ASN A 9 0.34 -12.80 8.35
N GLU A 10 0.62 -13.02 7.05
CA GLU A 10 0.26 -12.12 5.97
C GLU A 10 -1.05 -12.54 5.33
N ILE A 11 -1.95 -11.57 5.13
CA ILE A 11 -3.15 -11.77 4.31
C ILE A 11 -2.68 -11.88 2.85
N PRO A 12 -2.92 -13.01 2.14
CA PRO A 12 -2.33 -13.25 0.81
C PRO A 12 -2.66 -12.18 -0.24
N TYR A 13 -3.86 -11.59 -0.14
CA TYR A 13 -4.29 -10.48 -0.99
C TYR A 13 -5.31 -9.64 -0.24
N GLN A 14 -5.10 -8.33 -0.23
CA GLN A 14 -6.02 -7.38 0.39
C GLN A 14 -6.30 -6.23 -0.57
N SER A 15 -7.59 -6.04 -0.88
CA SER A 15 -8.09 -4.88 -1.61
C SER A 15 -9.48 -4.52 -1.12
N LEU A 16 -9.88 -3.27 -1.33
CA LEU A 16 -11.21 -2.77 -0.97
C LEU A 16 -11.95 -2.32 -2.23
N ASP A 17 -13.23 -2.66 -2.34
CA ASP A 17 -14.10 -2.03 -3.32
C ASP A 17 -14.43 -0.60 -2.88
N TYR A 18 -13.98 0.37 -3.67
CA TYR A 18 -14.23 1.81 -3.45
C TYR A 18 -15.40 2.36 -4.29
N SER A 19 -16.22 1.50 -4.88
CA SER A 19 -17.36 1.90 -5.73
C SER A 19 -18.34 2.83 -5.01
N LYS A 20 -18.60 2.60 -3.71
CA LYS A 20 -19.50 3.43 -2.89
C LYS A 20 -19.00 4.87 -2.79
N ILE A 21 -17.76 5.08 -2.38
CA ILE A 21 -17.21 6.43 -2.20
C ILE A 21 -17.03 7.15 -3.54
N LYS A 22 -16.74 6.41 -4.61
CA LYS A 22 -16.72 6.94 -5.98
C LYS A 22 -18.09 7.47 -6.41
N LYS A 23 -19.17 6.72 -6.15
CA LYS A 23 -20.54 7.11 -6.51
C LYS A 23 -21.06 8.26 -5.65
N THR A 24 -20.90 8.17 -4.34
CA THR A 24 -21.49 9.14 -3.40
C THR A 24 -20.73 10.48 -3.38
N PHE A 25 -19.41 10.45 -3.51
CA PHE A 25 -18.57 11.63 -3.30
C PHE A 25 -17.72 12.00 -4.53
N GLY A 26 -17.84 11.27 -5.65
CA GLY A 26 -16.99 11.48 -6.82
C GLY A 26 -15.51 11.16 -6.55
N TRP A 27 -15.20 10.50 -5.44
CA TRP A 27 -13.83 10.27 -5.00
C TRP A 27 -13.13 9.23 -5.87
N LYS A 28 -11.85 9.48 -6.18
CA LYS A 28 -10.97 8.53 -6.87
C LYS A 28 -9.52 8.68 -6.40
N PRO A 29 -8.73 7.60 -6.39
CA PRO A 29 -7.29 7.70 -6.15
C PRO A 29 -6.64 8.60 -7.19
N LYS A 30 -5.79 9.52 -6.74
CA LYS A 30 -5.05 10.45 -7.61
C LYS A 30 -3.66 9.93 -7.98
N GLU A 31 -3.11 9.07 -7.13
CA GLU A 31 -1.78 8.50 -7.28
C GLU A 31 -1.86 7.09 -7.85
N ASN A 32 -0.82 6.69 -8.58
CA ASN A 32 -0.64 5.32 -9.05
C ASN A 32 0.67 4.76 -8.51
N LEU A 33 0.85 3.44 -8.63
CA LEU A 33 2.02 2.76 -8.06
C LEU A 33 3.34 3.36 -8.58
N LYS A 34 3.45 3.64 -9.88
CA LYS A 34 4.67 4.19 -10.48
C LYS A 34 5.03 5.57 -9.92
N SER A 35 4.05 6.48 -9.81
CA SER A 35 4.29 7.82 -9.27
C SER A 35 4.58 7.80 -7.79
N THR A 36 3.85 6.98 -7.01
CA THR A 36 4.01 6.87 -5.56
C THR A 36 5.36 6.27 -5.19
N THR A 37 5.78 5.18 -5.84
CA THR A 37 7.07 4.54 -5.56
C THR A 37 8.23 5.50 -5.80
N LYS A 38 8.19 6.27 -6.90
CA LYS A 38 9.21 7.31 -7.16
C LYS A 38 9.25 8.37 -6.06
N LYS A 39 8.08 8.85 -5.61
CA LYS A 39 7.98 9.84 -4.52
C LYS A 39 8.53 9.32 -3.21
N ILE A 40 8.20 8.08 -2.84
CA ILE A 40 8.69 7.43 -1.61
C ILE A 40 10.21 7.28 -1.69
N PHE A 41 10.73 6.79 -2.82
CA PHE A 41 12.18 6.62 -3.01
C PHE A 41 12.93 7.95 -2.87
N SER A 42 12.48 9.00 -3.55
CA SER A 42 13.11 10.31 -3.44
C SER A 42 13.01 10.92 -2.03
N TRP A 43 11.92 10.67 -1.30
CA TRP A 43 11.82 11.07 0.10
C TRP A 43 12.85 10.34 0.96
N TYR A 44 13.02 9.04 0.74
CA TYR A 44 13.99 8.21 1.46
C TYR A 44 15.43 8.64 1.18
N GLU A 45 15.78 8.89 -0.08
CA GLU A 45 17.13 9.38 -0.45
C GLU A 45 17.49 10.66 0.29
N ARG A 46 16.54 11.57 0.50
CA ARG A 46 16.79 12.82 1.23
C ARG A 46 17.11 12.62 2.71
N LEU A 47 16.75 11.50 3.32
CA LEU A 47 17.05 11.22 4.73
C LEU A 47 18.46 10.68 4.95
N PHE A 48 19.05 10.07 3.92
CA PHE A 48 20.34 9.38 4.01
C PHE A 48 21.42 10.00 3.13
N ARG A 49 21.20 11.21 2.64
CA ARG A 49 22.10 11.98 1.79
C ARG A 49 22.34 13.35 2.40
#